data_AF-A0A166RDI6-F1
#
_entry.id   AF-A0A166RDI6-F1
#
_cell.length_a   1.000
_cell.length_b   1.000
_cell.length_c   1.000
_cell.angle_alpha   90.00
_cell.angle_beta   90.00
_cell.angle_gamma   90.00
#
_symmetry.space_group_name_H-M   'P 1'
#
loop_
_entity.id
_entity.type
_entity.pdbx_description
1 polymer ?
#
loop_
_entity_poly.entity_id
_entity_poly.type
_entity_poly.pdbx_seq_one_letter_code
_entity_poly.pdbx_strand_id
1 'polypeptide(L)'
;MAVIDDVKELKGWQTDNSHDGKINIYTRRATTLIKNYLNLNSNDTTDIENTYQDACVAYVMEQFDRKGNEATKQYSQGKRSGTYGSDLSENVKSLLPVPYARMMG
;
A
#
# COMPACT_ATOMS: atom_id res chain seq x y z
N MET A 1 6.52 10.22 -12.52
CA MET A 1 5.05 10.05 -12.69
C MET A 1 4.45 10.03 -11.30
N ALA A 2 3.19 10.40 -11.10
CA ALA A 2 2.57 10.29 -9.79
C ALA A 2 2.01 8.88 -9.56
N VAL A 3 1.92 8.43 -8.30
CA VAL A 3 1.29 7.13 -7.93
C VAL A 3 -0.09 6.96 -8.59
N ILE A 4 -0.85 8.05 -8.72
CA ILE A 4 -2.17 8.04 -9.36
C ILE A 4 -2.12 7.71 -10.85
N ASP A 5 -1.10 8.21 -11.56
CA ASP A 5 -0.96 7.99 -13.01
C ASP A 5 -0.65 6.51 -13.28
N ASP A 6 0.26 5.92 -12.49
CA ASP A 6 0.63 4.51 -12.63
C ASP A 6 -0.54 3.57 -12.30
N VAL A 7 -1.31 3.87 -11.25
CA VAL A 7 -2.49 3.08 -10.89
C VAL A 7 -3.56 3.16 -11.99
N LYS A 8 -3.76 4.34 -12.58
CA LYS A 8 -4.68 4.51 -13.73
C LYS A 8 -4.21 3.73 -14.95
N GLU A 9 -2.92 3.75 -15.25
CA GLU A 9 -2.34 3.00 -16.36
C GLU A 9 -2.53 1.49 -16.16
N LEU A 10 -2.24 0.97 -14.97
CA LEU A 10 -2.37 -0.46 -14.64
C LEU A 10 -3.82 -0.97 -14.65
N LYS A 11 -4.80 -0.11 -14.36
CA LYS A 11 -6.22 -0.47 -14.38
C LYS A 11 -6.94 -0.14 -15.69
N GLY A 12 -6.26 0.54 -16.63
CA GLY A 12 -6.87 0.99 -17.89
C GLY A 12 -7.88 2.13 -17.71
N TRP A 13 -7.66 3.00 -16.72
CA TRP A 13 -8.52 4.13 -16.34
C TRP A 13 -7.91 5.48 -16.72
N GLN A 14 -7.13 5.55 -17.79
CA GLN A 14 -6.35 6.73 -18.16
C GLN A 14 -7.20 8.01 -18.27
N THR A 15 -8.46 7.89 -18.71
CA THR A 15 -9.39 9.02 -18.88
C THR A 15 -10.48 9.10 -17.82
N ASP A 16 -10.51 8.16 -16.86
CA ASP A 16 -11.56 8.09 -15.85
C ASP A 16 -11.07 8.66 -14.51
N ASN A 17 -11.63 9.81 -14.14
CA ASN A 17 -11.32 10.50 -12.89
C ASN A 17 -12.25 10.14 -11.73
N SER A 18 -13.23 9.25 -11.95
CA SER A 18 -14.18 8.84 -10.91
C SER A 18 -13.53 8.06 -9.76
N HIS A 19 -12.33 7.53 -9.99
CA HIS A 19 -11.58 6.71 -9.04
C HIS A 19 -10.52 7.48 -8.25
N ASP A 20 -10.23 8.74 -8.63
CA ASP A 20 -9.13 9.55 -8.08
C ASP A 20 -9.24 9.74 -6.58
N GLY A 21 -10.45 10.01 -6.09
CA GLY A 21 -10.71 10.15 -4.66
C GLY A 21 -10.36 8.89 -3.88
N LYS A 22 -10.64 7.70 -4.44
CA LYS A 22 -10.32 6.42 -3.79
C LYS A 22 -8.83 6.14 -3.83
N ILE A 23 -8.19 6.37 -4.97
CA ILE A 23 -6.74 6.24 -5.14
C ILE A 23 -6.04 7.10 -4.09
N ASN A 24 -6.39 8.38 -3.98
CA ASN A 24 -5.79 9.29 -3.01
C ASN A 24 -5.96 8.82 -1.55
N ILE A 25 -7.11 8.26 -1.18
CA ILE A 25 -7.34 7.70 0.16
C ILE A 25 -6.43 6.49 0.41
N TYR A 26 -6.30 5.59 -0.57
CA TYR A 26 -5.44 4.42 -0.43
C TYR A 26 -3.95 4.79 -0.43
N THR A 27 -3.53 5.78 -1.23
CA THR A 27 -2.16 6.32 -1.20
C THR A 27 -1.84 6.91 0.17
N ARG A 28 -2.73 7.72 0.75
CA ARG A 28 -2.55 8.26 2.11
C ARG A 28 -2.39 7.15 3.15
N ARG A 29 -3.20 6.09 3.05
CA ARG A 29 -3.07 4.91 3.93
C ARG A 29 -1.74 4.19 3.72
N ALA A 30 -1.31 4.01 2.47
CA ALA A 30 -0.02 3.41 2.14
C ALA A 30 1.12 4.21 2.81
N THR A 31 1.11 5.53 2.67
CA THR A 31 2.09 6.44 3.28
C THR A 31 2.16 6.25 4.79
N THR A 32 1.02 6.24 5.49
CA THR A 32 0.99 6.01 6.95
C THR A 32 1.57 4.63 7.33
N LEU A 33 1.17 3.58 6.61
CA LEU A 33 1.62 2.21 6.91
C LEU A 33 3.11 2.02 6.63
N ILE A 34 3.64 2.60 5.55
CA ILE A 34 5.05 2.54 5.20
C ILE A 34 5.89 3.32 6.20
N LYS A 35 5.46 4.52 6.63
CA LYS A 35 6.15 5.27 7.70
C LYS A 35 6.23 4.47 8.99
N ASN A 36 5.11 3.84 9.37
CA ASN A 36 5.06 2.98 10.56
C ASN A 36 5.97 1.76 10.41
N TYR A 37 5.97 1.09 9.26
CA TYR A 37 6.83 -0.05 8.99
C TYR A 37 8.31 0.32 9.10
N LEU A 38 8.72 1.42 8.45
CA LEU A 38 10.10 1.90 8.46
C LEU A 38 10.53 2.50 9.80
N ASN A 39 9.64 2.58 10.80
CA ASN A 39 9.89 3.23 12.09
C ASN A 39 10.35 4.70 11.96
N LEU A 40 9.92 5.41 10.92
CA LEU A 40 10.28 6.81 10.72
C LEU A 40 9.67 7.67 11.84
N ASN A 41 10.41 8.69 12.26
CA ASN A 41 9.91 9.62 13.28
C ASN A 41 8.72 10.42 12.74
N SER A 42 7.85 10.90 13.63
CA SER A 42 6.72 11.76 13.26
C SER A 42 7.15 13.05 12.56
N ASN A 43 8.40 13.48 12.80
CA ASN A 43 9.01 14.68 12.21
C ASN A 43 9.79 14.37 10.92
N ASP A 44 9.75 13.13 10.44
CA ASP A 44 10.46 12.74 9.23
C ASP A 44 9.74 13.30 8.00
N THR A 45 10.46 14.16 7.27
CA THR A 45 10.01 14.82 6.05
C THR A 45 10.19 13.94 4.81
N THR A 46 10.59 12.67 4.98
CA THR A 46 10.71 11.74 3.85
C THR A 46 9.38 11.66 3.11
N ASP A 47 9.46 12.02 1.83
CA ASP A 47 8.35 11.92 0.89
C ASP A 47 8.22 10.47 0.44
N ILE A 48 7.40 9.72 1.17
CA ILE A 48 7.18 8.29 0.93
C ILE A 48 6.56 8.03 -0.45
N GLU A 49 5.69 8.93 -0.91
CA GLU A 49 4.99 8.76 -2.18
C GLU A 49 5.98 8.83 -3.35
N ASN A 50 6.99 9.70 -3.25
CA ASN A 50 8.04 9.82 -4.26
C ASN A 50 9.20 8.83 -4.05
N THR A 51 9.57 8.52 -2.81
CA THR A 51 10.72 7.65 -2.50
C THR A 51 10.39 6.17 -2.69
N TYR A 52 9.16 5.78 -2.33
CA TYR A 52 8.68 4.40 -2.36
C TYR A 52 7.41 4.29 -3.21
N GLN A 53 7.46 4.88 -4.40
CA GLN A 53 6.36 4.94 -5.34
C GLN A 53 5.81 3.55 -5.69
N ASP A 54 6.68 2.60 -6.04
CA ASP A 54 6.30 1.23 -6.40
C ASP A 54 5.57 0.51 -5.26
N ALA A 55 6.01 0.73 -4.02
CA ALA A 55 5.37 0.17 -2.83
C ALA A 55 3.97 0.77 -2.60
N CYS A 56 3.82 2.08 -2.83
CA CYS A 56 2.52 2.75 -2.78
C CYS A 56 1.57 2.23 -3.86
N VAL A 57 2.03 2.10 -5.10
CA VAL A 57 1.24 1.56 -6.22
C VAL A 57 0.80 0.13 -5.92
N ALA A 58 1.72 -0.74 -5.48
CA ALA A 58 1.40 -2.12 -5.13
C ALA A 58 0.33 -2.21 -4.03
N TYR A 59 0.44 -1.38 -2.99
CA TYR A 59 -0.56 -1.33 -1.93
C TYR A 59 -1.94 -0.90 -2.46
N VAL A 60 -1.99 0.18 -3.25
CA VAL A 60 -3.25 0.69 -3.82
C VAL A 60 -3.91 -0.37 -4.70
N MET A 61 -3.12 -1.05 -5.55
CA MET A 61 -3.61 -2.15 -6.39
C MET A 61 -4.20 -3.29 -5.57
N GLU A 62 -3.53 -3.72 -4.50
CA GLU A 62 -4.07 -4.73 -3.59
C GLU A 62 -5.38 -4.29 -2.93
N GLN A 63 -5.53 -3.02 -2.54
CA GLN A 63 -6.77 -2.52 -1.94
C GLN A 63 -7.92 -2.54 -2.95
N PHE A 64 -7.66 -2.22 -4.21
CA PHE A 64 -8.66 -2.32 -5.28
C PHE A 64 -9.02 -3.77 -5.59
N ASP A 65 -8.07 -4.71 -5.52
CA ASP A 65 -8.34 -6.14 -5.76
C ASP A 65 -9.04 -6.81 -4.56
N ARG A 66 -8.85 -6.29 -3.35
CA ARG A 66 -9.61 -6.71 -2.15
C ARG A 66 -11.04 -6.18 -2.12
N LYS A 67 -11.40 -5.21 -2.97
CA LYS A 67 -12.74 -4.64 -3.05
C LYS A 67 -13.75 -5.71 -3.45
N GLY A 68 -14.54 -6.17 -2.48
CA GLY A 68 -15.46 -7.32 -2.60
C GLY A 68 -15.21 -8.44 -1.58
N ASN A 69 -14.02 -8.47 -0.95
CA ASN A 69 -13.61 -9.40 0.12
C ASN A 69 -13.26 -8.66 1.43
N GLU A 70 -13.86 -7.49 1.64
CA GLU A 70 -13.50 -6.55 2.72
C GLU A 70 -13.83 -7.06 4.14
N ALA A 71 -14.69 -8.09 4.25
CA ALA A 71 -15.08 -8.71 5.53
C ALA A 71 -14.45 -10.09 5.78
N THR A 72 -13.72 -10.64 4.81
CA THR A 72 -13.18 -12.01 4.88
C THR A 72 -11.82 -12.01 5.55
N LYS A 73 -11.74 -11.92 6.88
CA LYS A 73 -10.46 -11.95 7.64
C LYS A 73 -9.55 -13.13 7.26
N GLN A 74 -10.15 -14.24 6.81
CA GLN A 74 -9.47 -15.35 6.18
C GLN A 74 -10.16 -15.69 4.87
N TYR A 75 -9.38 -15.96 3.83
CA TYR A 75 -9.86 -16.68 2.65
C TYR A 75 -9.23 -18.08 2.63
N SER A 76 -10.05 -19.08 2.36
CA SER A 76 -9.62 -20.44 2.04
C SER A 76 -9.96 -20.69 0.58
N GLN A 77 -8.95 -20.79 -0.27
CA GLN A 77 -9.11 -21.24 -1.65
C GLN A 77 -8.46 -22.62 -1.78
N GLY A 78 -9.28 -23.67 -1.64
CA GLY A 78 -8.79 -25.05 -1.64
C GLY A 78 -7.83 -25.32 -0.49
N LYS A 79 -6.59 -25.76 -0.78
CA LYS A 79 -5.54 -26.00 0.23
C LYS A 79 -4.79 -24.75 0.69
N ARG A 80 -5.07 -23.57 0.12
CA ARG A 80 -4.40 -22.31 0.48
C ARG A 80 -5.30 -21.52 1.43
N SER A 81 -4.83 -21.29 2.65
CA SER A 81 -5.44 -20.38 3.61
C SER A 81 -4.58 -19.12 3.70
N GLY A 82 -5.21 -17.95 3.57
CA GLY A 82 -4.56 -16.66 3.75
C GLY A 82 -5.37 -15.79 4.70
N THR A 83 -4.70 -15.16 5.66
CA THR A 83 -5.31 -14.16 6.54
C THR A 83 -5.03 -12.78 5.95
N TYR A 84 -6.06 -11.97 5.71
CA TYR A 84 -5.81 -10.56 5.39
C TYR A 84 -5.43 -9.86 6.70
N GLY A 85 -4.12 -9.69 6.92
CA GLY A 85 -3.61 -8.86 8.01
C GLY A 85 -4.04 -7.40 7.82
N SER A 86 -4.17 -6.68 8.93
CA SER A 86 -4.32 -5.21 8.97
C SER A 86 -3.07 -4.46 8.53
N ASP A 87 -1.98 -5.19 8.31
CA ASP A 87 -0.65 -4.67 8.01
C ASP A 87 -0.33 -4.73 6.51
N LEU A 88 0.78 -4.10 6.12
CA LEU A 88 1.33 -4.21 4.77
C LEU A 88 1.53 -5.70 4.40
N SER A 89 1.13 -6.05 3.18
CA SER A 89 1.39 -7.37 2.62
C SER A 89 2.88 -7.62 2.46
N GLU A 90 3.26 -8.89 2.39
CA GLU A 90 4.64 -9.30 2.18
C GLU A 90 5.19 -8.81 0.82
N ASN A 91 4.32 -8.72 -0.20
CA ASN A 91 4.65 -8.14 -1.50
C ASN A 91 5.05 -6.66 -1.36
N VAL A 92 4.27 -5.86 -0.64
CA VAL A 92 4.60 -4.44 -0.42
C VAL A 92 5.85 -4.29 0.45
N LYS A 93 6.02 -5.14 1.48
CA LYS A 93 7.22 -5.14 2.33
C LYS A 93 8.49 -5.52 1.57
N SER A 94 8.40 -6.38 0.55
CA SER A 94 9.56 -6.78 -0.27
C SER A 94 10.13 -5.63 -1.12
N LEU A 95 9.31 -4.61 -1.40
CA LEU A 95 9.71 -3.40 -2.12
C LEU A 95 10.26 -2.31 -1.19
N LEU A 96 10.23 -2.54 0.12
CA LEU A 96 10.69 -1.59 1.13
C LEU A 96 12.02 -2.06 1.72
N PRO A 97 12.90 -1.13 2.11
CA PRO A 97 14.10 -1.49 2.87
C PRO A 97 13.72 -2.11 4.22
N VAL A 98 14.67 -2.84 4.79
CA VAL A 98 14.53 -3.40 6.15
C VAL A 98 14.23 -2.25 7.11
N PRO A 99 13.23 -2.41 8.01
CA PRO A 99 12.82 -1.33 8.89
C PRO A 99 13.97 -0.88 9.81
N TYR A 100 14.08 0.42 10.04
CA TYR A 100 15.14 0.97 10.90
C TYR A 100 15.00 0.39 12.30
N ALA A 101 16.10 -0.18 12.82
CA ALA A 101 16.15 -0.67 14.19
C ALA A 101 16.10 0.53 15.15
N ARG A 102 15.05 0.62 15.98
CA ARG A 102 15.07 1.53 17.12
C ARG A 102 16.10 1.01 18.11
N MET A 103 17.24 1.68 18.23
CA MET A 103 18.06 1.54 19.42
C MET A 103 17.22 2.03 20.61
N MET A 104 16.68 1.09 21.40
CA MET A 104 16.14 1.40 22.72
C MET A 104 17.31 1.85 23.58
N GLY A 105 17.37 3.15 23.83
CA GLY A 105 18.24 3.79 24.83
C GLY A 105 17.38 4.48 25.86
#